data_AF-A0A938AQ18-F1
#
_entry.id   AF-A0A938AQ18-F1
#
_cell.length_a   1.000
_cell.length_b   1.000
_cell.length_c   1.000
_cell.angle_alpha   90.00
_cell.angle_beta   90.00
_cell.angle_gamma   90.00
#
_symmetry.space_group_name_H-M   'P 1'
#
loop_
_entity.id
_entity.type
_entity.pdbx_description
1 polymer ?
#
loop_
_entity_poly.entity_id
_entity_poly.type
_entity_poly.pdbx_seq_one_letter_code
_entity_poly.pdbx_strand_id
1 'polypeptide(L)'
;MRLANVTRLGFGLLYLLGALFNTMLAASYPQGYLEVANSALLPVYKDLWRVVVAPHLPVLLVLLILFEFSIGVLILSKGLGVKLGLLGGLLFNLFLVPLQFVGGMPNLLLAAIQAYLLTKDYRTTILELFRRRSP
;
A
#
# COMPACT_ATOMS: atom_id res chain seq x y z
N MET A 1 -23.22 -4.99 -5.65
CA MET A 1 -21.90 -4.33 -5.77
C MET A 1 -20.99 -5.34 -6.44
N ARG A 2 -20.33 -5.00 -7.55
CA ARG A 2 -19.47 -5.94 -8.29
C ARG A 2 -18.27 -6.37 -7.42
N LEU A 3 -17.77 -7.60 -7.60
CA LEU A 3 -16.61 -8.12 -6.83
C LEU A 3 -15.42 -7.14 -6.86
N ALA A 4 -15.07 -6.60 -8.04
CA ALA A 4 -14.01 -5.62 -8.19
C ALA A 4 -14.18 -4.35 -7.32
N ASN A 5 -15.43 -3.94 -7.04
CA ASN A 5 -15.70 -2.80 -6.15
C ASN A 5 -15.54 -3.17 -4.67
N VAL A 6 -15.87 -4.41 -4.29
CA VAL A 6 -15.64 -4.91 -2.92
C VAL A 6 -14.15 -5.08 -2.69
N THR A 7 -13.43 -5.68 -3.64
CA THR A 7 -11.98 -5.89 -3.55
C THR A 7 -11.24 -4.57 -3.48
N ARG A 8 -11.56 -3.58 -4.34
CA ARG A 8 -10.90 -2.27 -4.26
C ARG A 8 -11.21 -1.52 -2.95
N LEU A 9 -12.43 -1.68 -2.41
CA LEU A 9 -12.76 -1.13 -1.10
C LEU A 9 -11.85 -1.73 -0.02
N GLY A 10 -11.67 -3.05 -0.05
CA GLY A 10 -10.71 -3.75 0.81
C GLY A 10 -9.30 -3.19 0.69
N PHE A 11 -8.78 -3.01 -0.52
CA PHE A 11 -7.46 -2.40 -0.73
C PHE A 11 -7.39 -0.95 -0.24
N GLY A 12 -8.39 -0.13 -0.57
CA GLY A 12 -8.43 1.26 -0.12
C GLY A 12 -8.36 1.37 1.40
N LEU A 13 -9.13 0.55 2.11
CA LEU A 13 -9.08 0.47 3.57
C LEU A 13 -7.76 -0.09 4.09
N LEU A 14 -7.21 -1.12 3.45
CA LEU A 14 -5.93 -1.71 3.83
C LEU A 14 -4.79 -0.68 3.77
N TYR A 15 -4.73 0.15 2.74
CA TYR A 15 -3.74 1.23 2.64
C TYR A 15 -3.96 2.35 3.68
N LEU A 16 -5.22 2.73 3.95
CA LEU A 16 -5.51 3.72 4.99
C LEU A 16 -5.16 3.20 6.39
N LEU A 17 -5.42 1.92 6.65
CA LEU A 17 -5.01 1.24 7.88
C LEU A 17 -3.48 1.11 7.98
N GLY A 18 -2.79 0.84 6.87
CA GLY A 18 -1.33 0.87 6.78
C GLY A 18 -0.77 2.24 7.16
N ALA A 19 -1.31 3.31 6.58
CA ALA A 19 -0.90 4.68 6.91
C ALA A 19 -1.11 5.01 8.39
N LEU A 20 -2.24 4.59 8.96
CA LEU A 20 -2.52 4.75 10.39
C LEU A 20 -1.55 3.95 11.26
N PHE A 21 -1.32 2.69 10.92
CA PHE A 21 -0.38 1.82 11.61
C PHE A 21 1.04 2.40 11.59
N ASN A 22 1.50 2.85 10.42
CA ASN A 22 2.81 3.46 10.26
C ASN A 22 2.94 4.78 11.02
N THR A 23 1.85 5.56 11.14
CA THR A 23 1.79 6.75 12.00
C THR A 23 1.95 6.39 13.47
N MET A 24 1.22 5.39 13.96
CA MET A 24 1.31 4.92 15.35
C MET A 24 2.71 4.37 15.66
N LEU A 25 3.27 3.58 14.74
CA LEU A 25 4.59 2.98 14.89
C LEU A 25 5.70 4.05 14.86
N ALA A 26 5.59 5.06 13.98
CA ALA A 26 6.52 6.18 13.96
C ALA A 26 6.53 6.97 15.28
N ALA A 27 5.37 7.10 15.93
CA ALA A 27 5.24 7.78 17.22
C ALA A 27 5.74 6.94 18.40
N SER A 28 5.60 5.61 18.34
CA SER A 28 5.78 4.74 19.50
C SER A 28 7.07 3.93 19.48
N TYR A 29 7.54 3.51 18.30
CA TYR A 29 8.70 2.63 18.14
C TYR A 29 9.31 2.71 16.71
N PRO A 30 9.92 3.86 16.34
CA PRO A 30 10.49 4.02 15.00
C PRO A 30 11.67 3.08 14.72
N GLN A 31 12.34 2.54 15.74
CA GLN A 31 13.51 1.68 15.65
C GLN A 31 13.17 0.31 15.06
N GLY A 32 11.91 -0.15 15.17
CA GLY A 32 11.46 -1.39 14.56
C GLY A 32 11.64 -1.43 13.04
N TYR A 33 11.67 -0.28 12.38
CA TYR A 33 11.95 -0.21 10.93
C TYR A 33 13.40 -0.54 10.58
N LEU A 34 14.36 -0.36 11.50
CA LEU A 34 15.76 -0.68 11.24
C LEU A 34 15.99 -2.19 11.21
N GLU A 35 15.18 -2.95 11.95
CA GLU A 35 15.27 -4.42 12.01
C GLU A 35 14.79 -5.09 10.72
N VAL A 36 13.98 -4.39 9.91
CA VAL A 36 13.49 -4.88 8.60
C VAL A 36 14.65 -5.22 7.65
N ALA A 37 15.77 -4.47 7.72
CA ALA A 37 16.96 -4.75 6.91
C ALA A 37 17.50 -6.17 7.12
N ASN A 38 17.42 -6.69 8.35
CA ASN A 38 17.95 -8.00 8.69
C ASN A 38 17.16 -9.13 8.01
N SER A 39 15.89 -8.87 7.66
CA SER A 39 14.98 -9.82 7.03
C SER A 39 15.03 -9.78 5.49
N ALA A 40 15.75 -8.81 4.90
CA ALA A 40 15.82 -8.66 3.46
C ALA A 40 16.54 -9.83 2.80
N LEU A 41 15.99 -10.30 1.69
CA LEU A 41 16.50 -11.45 0.93
C LEU A 41 17.72 -11.10 0.09
N LEU A 42 17.69 -9.93 -0.52
CA LEU A 42 18.71 -9.50 -1.46
C LEU A 42 19.70 -8.56 -0.76
N PRO A 43 21.02 -8.75 -0.93
CA PRO A 43 22.04 -7.87 -0.34
C PRO A 43 21.86 -6.40 -0.70
N VAL A 44 21.46 -6.10 -1.94
CA VAL A 44 21.18 -4.73 -2.40
C VAL A 44 20.08 -4.03 -1.59
N TYR A 45 19.10 -4.78 -1.08
CA TYR A 45 18.05 -4.23 -0.23
C TYR A 45 18.56 -3.95 1.19
N LYS A 46 19.50 -4.76 1.70
CA LYS A 46 20.18 -4.49 2.97
C LYS A 46 21.01 -3.20 2.88
N ASP A 47 21.75 -3.04 1.78
CA ASP A 47 22.55 -1.83 1.54
C ASP A 47 21.67 -0.60 1.33
N LEU A 48 20.59 -0.70 0.56
CA LEU A 48 19.59 0.36 0.42
C LEU A 48 19.07 0.79 1.80
N TRP A 49 18.72 -0.17 2.65
CA TRP A 49 18.20 0.14 3.98
C TRP A 49 19.23 0.81 4.87
N ARG A 50 20.47 0.32 4.87
CA ARG A 50 21.56 0.86 5.68
C ARG A 50 22.00 2.25 5.23
N VAL A 51 22.13 2.47 3.92
CA VAL A 51 22.71 3.69 3.34
C VAL A 51 21.67 4.78 3.13
N VAL A 52 20.44 4.41 2.73
CA VAL A 52 19.39 5.37 2.39
C VAL A 52 18.34 5.46 3.48
N VAL A 53 17.80 4.32 3.93
CA VAL A 53 16.63 4.33 4.82
C VAL A 53 17.01 4.73 6.25
N ALA A 54 17.99 4.07 6.86
CA ALA A 54 18.36 4.30 8.25
C ALA A 54 18.74 5.76 8.56
N PRO A 55 19.55 6.46 7.74
CA PRO A 55 19.93 7.85 8.03
C PRO A 55 18.79 8.85 7.84
N HIS A 56 17.79 8.53 7.00
CA HIS A 56 16.69 9.43 6.63
C HIS A 56 15.33 8.93 7.12
N LEU A 57 15.33 8.00 8.08
CA LEU A 57 14.15 7.26 8.49
C LEU A 57 12.95 8.16 8.86
N PRO A 58 13.10 9.25 9.63
CA PRO A 58 11.95 10.11 9.96
C PRO A 58 11.27 10.71 8.72
N VAL A 59 12.05 11.18 7.75
CA VAL A 59 11.52 11.79 6.52
C VAL A 59 10.87 10.71 5.65
N LEU A 60 11.53 9.56 5.48
CA LEU A 60 11.02 8.46 4.68
C LEU A 60 9.75 7.84 5.27
N LEU A 61 9.61 7.81 6.60
CA LEU A 61 8.38 7.37 7.25
C LEU A 61 7.21 8.31 6.99
N VAL A 62 7.43 9.63 7.08
CA VAL A 62 6.39 10.61 6.71
C VAL A 62 5.98 10.43 5.24
N LEU A 63 6.96 10.27 4.35
CA LEU A 63 6.68 10.03 2.92
C LEU A 63 5.92 8.72 2.71
N LEU A 64 6.25 7.64 3.42
CA LEU A 64 5.54 6.36 3.38
C LEU A 64 4.08 6.52 3.82
N ILE A 65 3.84 7.19 4.95
CA ILE A 65 2.48 7.43 5.48
C ILE A 65 1.65 8.24 4.47
N LEU A 66 2.21 9.32 3.93
CA LEU A 66 1.54 10.14 2.92
C LEU A 66 1.26 9.37 1.63
N PHE A 67 2.20 8.52 1.21
CA PHE A 67 2.06 7.66 0.04
C PHE A 67 0.93 6.64 0.23
N GLU A 68 0.91 5.88 1.32
CA GLU A 68 -0.14 4.90 1.61
C GLU A 68 -1.50 5.56 1.75
N PHE A 69 -1.58 6.70 2.45
CA PHE A 69 -2.81 7.46 2.58
C PHE A 69 -3.32 7.90 1.20
N SER A 70 -2.44 8.43 0.36
CA SER A 70 -2.78 8.87 -1.00
C SER A 70 -3.28 7.73 -1.86
N ILE A 71 -2.62 6.56 -1.82
CA ILE A 71 -3.09 5.35 -2.51
C ILE A 71 -4.49 4.94 -2.01
N GLY A 72 -4.70 4.90 -0.70
CA GLY A 72 -5.98 4.55 -0.10
C GLY A 72 -7.11 5.45 -0.61
N VAL A 73 -6.91 6.77 -0.58
CA VAL A 73 -7.86 7.76 -1.11
C VAL A 73 -8.08 7.59 -2.61
N LEU A 74 -7.01 7.41 -3.39
CA LEU A 74 -7.08 7.22 -4.84
C LEU A 74 -7.87 5.97 -5.23
N ILE A 75 -7.66 4.84 -4.55
CA ILE A 75 -8.40 3.59 -4.81
C ILE A 75 -9.91 3.74 -4.53
N LEU A 76 -10.28 4.49 -3.50
CA LEU A 76 -11.68 4.75 -3.12
C LEU A 76 -12.39 5.77 -4.03
N SER A 77 -11.63 6.47 -4.87
CA SER A 77 -12.13 7.48 -5.83
C SER A 77 -12.79 6.84 -7.07
N LYS A 78 -12.69 7.48 -8.24
CA LYS A 78 -13.23 7.00 -9.52
C LYS A 78 -12.28 7.28 -10.68
N GLY A 79 -12.52 6.58 -11.79
CA GLY A 79 -11.81 6.76 -13.06
C GLY A 79 -10.32 6.52 -12.94
N LEU A 80 -9.55 7.48 -13.45
CA LEU A 80 -8.09 7.44 -13.47
C LEU A 80 -7.49 7.39 -12.05
N GLY A 81 -8.11 8.04 -11.07
CA GLY A 81 -7.62 8.02 -9.69
C GLY A 81 -7.49 6.61 -9.13
N VAL A 82 -8.49 5.75 -9.39
CA VAL A 82 -8.45 4.34 -8.97
C VAL A 82 -7.31 3.60 -9.64
N LYS A 83 -7.06 3.85 -10.92
CA LYS A 83 -5.97 3.22 -11.67
C LYS A 83 -4.61 3.64 -11.12
N LEU A 84 -4.42 4.93 -10.83
CA LEU A 84 -3.18 5.43 -10.24
C LEU A 84 -2.95 4.83 -8.85
N GLY A 85 -3.99 4.76 -8.02
CA GLY A 85 -3.92 4.12 -6.71
C GLY A 85 -3.55 2.63 -6.80
N LEU A 86 -4.22 1.87 -7.69
CA LEU A 86 -3.93 0.44 -7.90
C LEU A 86 -2.53 0.22 -8.48
N LEU A 87 -2.06 1.07 -9.38
CA LEU A 87 -0.71 0.98 -9.94
C LEU A 87 0.35 1.28 -8.88
N GLY A 88 0.17 2.36 -8.13
CA GLY A 88 1.06 2.71 -7.01
C GLY A 88 1.11 1.59 -5.97
N GLY A 89 -0.05 1.03 -5.62
CA GLY A 89 -0.14 -0.06 -4.68
C GLY A 89 0.49 -1.37 -5.19
N LEU A 90 0.33 -1.69 -6.46
CA LEU A 90 1.01 -2.80 -7.12
C LEU A 90 2.53 -2.65 -7.03
N LEU A 91 3.06 -1.49 -7.45
CA LEU A 91 4.51 -1.26 -7.45
C LEU A 91 5.08 -1.29 -6.03
N PHE A 92 4.35 -0.75 -5.06
CA PHE A 92 4.73 -0.82 -3.66
C PHE A 92 4.80 -2.25 -3.13
N ASN A 93 3.78 -3.07 -3.39
CA ASN A 93 3.81 -4.47 -2.99
C ASN A 93 4.98 -5.21 -3.61
N LEU A 94 5.25 -5.02 -4.91
CA LEU A 94 6.41 -5.62 -5.58
C LEU A 94 7.73 -5.17 -4.96
N PHE A 95 7.85 -3.89 -4.57
CA PHE A 95 9.02 -3.37 -3.87
C PHE A 95 9.24 -4.07 -2.50
N LEU A 96 8.17 -4.42 -1.79
CA LEU A 96 8.25 -5.09 -0.50
C LEU A 96 8.61 -6.59 -0.59
N VAL A 97 8.36 -7.26 -1.71
CA VAL A 97 8.63 -8.70 -1.87
C VAL A 97 10.06 -9.11 -1.47
N PRO A 98 11.12 -8.48 -1.99
CA PRO A 98 12.49 -8.83 -1.62
C PRO A 98 12.91 -8.38 -0.20
N LEU A 99 12.09 -7.58 0.51
CA LEU A 99 12.38 -7.14 1.88
C LEU A 99 12.02 -8.20 2.94
N GLN A 100 11.15 -9.16 2.63
CA GLN A 100 10.68 -10.16 3.62
C GLN A 100 10.44 -11.51 2.95
N PHE A 101 11.10 -12.59 3.42
CA PHE A 101 10.89 -13.93 2.84
C PHE A 101 9.46 -14.45 3.04
N VAL A 102 9.03 -14.54 4.31
CA VAL A 102 7.69 -15.07 4.66
C VAL A 102 6.60 -14.02 4.40
N GLY A 103 6.92 -12.73 4.60
CA GLY A 103 6.02 -11.60 4.33
C GLY A 103 5.89 -11.22 2.84
N GLY A 104 6.81 -11.67 1.98
CA GLY A 104 6.82 -11.32 0.56
C GLY A 104 5.75 -12.05 -0.27
N MET A 105 5.37 -13.27 0.13
CA MET A 105 4.32 -14.04 -0.57
C MET A 105 2.94 -13.36 -0.52
N PRO A 106 2.46 -12.85 0.64
CA PRO A 106 1.27 -12.01 0.68
C PRO A 106 1.34 -10.81 -0.28
N ASN A 107 2.48 -10.11 -0.32
CA ASN A 107 2.65 -8.94 -1.19
C ASN A 107 2.57 -9.31 -2.69
N LEU A 108 3.10 -10.46 -3.10
CA LEU A 108 2.94 -10.96 -4.47
C LEU A 108 1.46 -11.21 -4.83
N LEU A 109 0.70 -11.82 -3.92
CA LEU A 109 -0.73 -12.06 -4.12
C LEU A 109 -1.49 -10.72 -4.22
N LEU A 110 -1.21 -9.78 -3.31
CA LEU A 110 -1.81 -8.45 -3.34
C LEU A 110 -1.47 -7.69 -4.62
N ALA A 111 -0.24 -7.77 -5.11
CA ALA A 111 0.18 -7.19 -6.38
C ALA A 111 -0.58 -7.81 -7.57
N ALA A 112 -0.72 -9.14 -7.61
CA ALA A 112 -1.44 -9.84 -8.66
C ALA A 112 -2.93 -9.47 -8.70
N ILE A 113 -3.58 -9.34 -7.53
CA ILE A 113 -4.98 -8.90 -7.46
C ILE A 113 -5.10 -7.45 -7.94
N GLN A 114 -4.18 -6.55 -7.57
CA GLN A 114 -4.19 -5.17 -8.05
C GLN A 114 -3.97 -5.09 -9.57
N ALA A 115 -3.09 -5.93 -10.14
CA ALA A 115 -2.88 -6.05 -11.58
C ALA A 115 -4.18 -6.49 -12.29
N TYR A 116 -4.89 -7.46 -11.72
CA TYR A 116 -6.21 -7.85 -12.23
C TYR A 116 -7.24 -6.71 -12.15
N LEU A 117 -7.29 -5.98 -11.03
CA LEU A 117 -8.18 -4.83 -10.86
C LEU A 117 -7.88 -3.69 -11.84
N LEU A 118 -6.62 -3.49 -12.23
CA LEU A 118 -6.23 -2.54 -13.28
C LEU A 118 -6.86 -2.85 -14.64
N THR A 119 -7.36 -4.05 -14.89
CA THR A 119 -8.11 -4.37 -16.12
C THR A 119 -9.58 -3.93 -16.09
N LYS A 120 -10.08 -3.41 -14.97
CA LYS A 120 -11.51 -3.11 -14.75
C LYS A 120 -11.84 -1.62 -14.78
N ASP A 121 -13.07 -1.28 -15.14
CA ASP A 121 -13.52 0.12 -15.18
C ASP A 121 -14.22 0.57 -13.89
N TYR A 122 -13.93 1.79 -13.46
CA TYR A 122 -14.42 2.38 -12.21
C TYR A 122 -15.08 3.73 -12.49
N ARG A 123 -16.39 3.76 -12.77
CA ARG A 123 -17.09 5.01 -13.12
C ARG A 123 -17.62 5.80 -11.91
N THR A 124 -17.73 5.17 -10.76
CA THR A 124 -18.33 5.75 -9.55
C THR A 124 -17.38 5.66 -8.37
N THR A 125 -17.49 6.58 -7.42
CA THR A 125 -16.77 6.45 -6.14
C THR A 125 -17.38 5.35 -5.28
N ILE A 126 -16.67 4.91 -4.24
CA ILE A 126 -17.24 3.98 -3.26
C ILE A 126 -18.42 4.61 -2.50
N LEU A 127 -18.35 5.89 -2.14
CA LEU A 127 -19.42 6.59 -1.45
C LEU A 127 -20.70 6.67 -2.29
N GLU A 128 -20.56 6.96 -3.58
CA GLU A 128 -21.69 6.96 -4.54
C GLU A 128 -22.33 5.56 -4.65
N LEU A 129 -21.55 4.48 -4.58
CA LEU A 129 -22.07 3.11 -4.61
C LEU A 129 -22.90 2.76 -3.37
N PHE A 130 -22.52 3.25 -2.20
CA PHE A 130 -23.31 3.08 -0.98
C PHE A 130 -24.59 3.92 -1.00
N ARG A 131 -24.52 5.17 -1.44
CA ARG A 131 -25.69 6.07 -1.50
C ARG A 131 -26.79 5.58 -2.45
N ARG A 132 -26.43 4.88 -3.54
CA ARG A 132 -27.40 4.25 -4.46
C ARG A 132 -28.07 2.99 -3.91
N ARG A 133 -27.61 2.47 -2.78
CA ARG A 133 -28.14 1.26 -2.12
C ARG A 133 -29.03 1.58 -0.92
N SER A 134 -29.04 2.80 -0.44
CA SER A 134 -30.00 3.25 0.57
C SER A 134 -31.37 3.44 -0.11
N PRO A 135 -32.46 2.85 0.42
CA PRO A 135 -33.81 2.97 -0.14
C PRO A 135 -34.29 4.42 -0.17
#